data_AF-A0A9X3CAD9-F1
#
_entry.id   AF-A0A9X3CAD9-F1
#
_cell.length_a   1.000
_cell.length_b   1.000
_cell.length_c   1.000
_cell.angle_alpha   90.00
_cell.angle_beta   90.00
_cell.angle_gamma   90.00
#
_symmetry.space_group_name_H-M   'P 1'
#
loop_
_entity.id
_entity.type
_entity.pdbx_description
1 polymer ?
#
loop_
_entity_poly.entity_id
_entity_poly.type
_entity_poly.pdbx_seq_one_letter_code
_entity_poly.pdbx_strand_id
1 'polypeptide(L)' 'MIGNKIPKRLEELELVLKYDTECTPILKVHERFAINQERAKLFANDFSYSQSEIVETKIKMALSEIRKNDWHPLNT' A
#
# COMPACT_ATOMS: atom_id res chain seq x y z
N MET A 1 -17.93 -7.35 -21.15
CA MET A 1 -16.93 -7.89 -20.21
C MET A 1 -16.57 -6.76 -19.27
N ILE A 2 -16.97 -6.86 -18.00
CA ILE A 2 -16.76 -5.80 -17.00
C ILE A 2 -15.29 -5.87 -16.63
N GLY A 3 -14.52 -4.83 -16.97
CA GLY A 3 -13.14 -4.72 -16.51
C GLY A 3 -13.15 -4.70 -14.99
N ASN A 4 -12.60 -5.74 -14.35
CA ASN A 4 -12.41 -5.78 -12.91
C ASN A 4 -11.46 -4.63 -12.54
N LYS A 5 -12.04 -3.49 -12.15
CA LYS A 5 -11.29 -2.34 -11.67
C LYS A 5 -10.65 -2.77 -10.36
N ILE A 6 -9.32 -2.79 -10.32
CA ILE A 6 -8.56 -3.04 -9.10
C ILE A 6 -9.06 -2.02 -8.06
N PRO A 7 -9.39 -2.45 -6.82
CA PRO A 7 -9.77 -1.51 -5.78
C PRO A 7 -8.64 -0.48 -5.60
N LYS A 8 -8.95 0.82 -5.65
CA LYS A 8 -7.95 1.89 -5.47
C LYS A 8 -7.05 1.66 -4.25
N ARG A 9 -7.61 1.12 -3.17
CA ARG A 9 -6.87 0.77 -1.96
C ARG A 9 -5.77 -0.26 -2.25
N LEU A 10 -6.04 -1.28 -3.05
CA LEU A 10 -5.06 -2.30 -3.41
C LEU A 10 -3.85 -1.67 -4.13
N GLU A 11 -4.09 -0.78 -5.09
CA GLU A 11 -3.04 -0.03 -5.78
C GLU A 11 -2.22 0.84 -4.81
N GLU A 12 -2.88 1.52 -3.87
CA GLU A 12 -2.21 2.33 -2.83
C GLU A 12 -1.29 1.47 -1.95
N LEU A 13 -1.75 0.30 -1.50
CA LEU A 13 -0.95 -0.60 -0.65
C LEU A 13 0.24 -1.18 -1.41
N GLU A 14 0.06 -1.53 -2.68
CA GLU A 14 1.16 -2.00 -3.53
C GLU A 14 2.22 -0.91 -3.74
N LEU A 15 1.78 0.31 -4.02
CA LEU A 15 2.67 1.44 -4.22
C LEU A 15 3.49 1.76 -2.96
N VAL A 16 2.83 1.76 -1.79
CA VAL A 16 3.50 1.99 -0.50
C VAL A 16 4.57 0.93 -0.23
N LEU A 17 4.27 -0.35 -0.44
CA LEU A 17 5.23 -1.42 -0.23
C LEU A 17 6.40 -1.37 -1.22
N LYS A 18 6.14 -1.01 -2.48
CA LYS A 18 7.19 -0.85 -3.49
C LYS A 18 8.11 0.33 -3.14
N TYR A 19 7.54 1.47 -2.77
CA TYR A 19 8.28 2.65 -2.33
C TYR A 19 9.14 2.40 -1.07
N ASP A 20 8.58 1.72 -0.07
CA ASP A 20 9.30 1.32 1.15
C ASP A 20 10.52 0.44 0.85
N THR A 21 10.43 -0.38 -0.20
CA THR A 21 11.50 -1.30 -0.61
C THR A 21 12.57 -0.60 -1.45
N GLU A 22 12.17 0.29 -2.37
CA GLU A 22 13.08 0.86 -3.39
C GLU A 22 13.78 2.16 -2.95
N CYS A 23 13.17 2.95 -2.07
CA CYS A 23 13.73 4.26 -1.70
C CYS A 23 14.42 4.25 -0.34
N THR A 24 13.63 4.18 0.72
CA THR A 24 14.12 4.13 2.10
C THR A 24 13.05 3.47 2.94
N PRO A 25 13.39 2.48 3.79
CA PRO A 25 12.40 1.86 4.65
C PRO A 25 11.77 2.88 5.60
N ILE A 26 10.50 3.18 5.39
CA ILE A 26 9.66 4.04 6.23
C ILE A 26 8.84 3.18 7.20
N LEU A 27 8.60 1.92 6.82
CA LEU A 27 7.79 0.96 7.53
C LEU A 27 8.65 -0.02 8.35
N LYS A 28 8.25 -0.18 9.61
CA LYS A 28 8.72 -1.26 10.47
C LYS A 28 8.17 -2.60 9.97
N VAL A 29 8.82 -3.69 10.38
CA VAL A 29 8.46 -5.05 9.96
C VAL A 29 6.99 -5.38 10.22
N HIS A 30 6.45 -5.02 11.39
CA HIS A 30 5.05 -5.28 11.72
C HIS A 30 4.07 -4.41 10.90
N GLU A 31 4.45 -3.19 10.53
CA GLU A 31 3.64 -2.31 9.67
C GLU A 31 3.59 -2.88 8.24
N ARG A 32 4.73 -3.35 7.71
CA ARG A 32 4.78 -4.08 6.43
C ARG A 32 3.94 -5.34 6.45
N PHE A 33 3.97 -6.09 7.55
CA PHE A 33 3.17 -7.29 7.70
C PHE A 33 1.67 -6.97 7.67
N ALA A 34 1.23 -5.96 8.42
CA ALA A 34 -0.16 -5.52 8.45
C ALA A 34 -0.65 -5.04 7.07
N ILE A 35 0.18 -4.27 6.33
CA ILE A 35 -0.15 -3.83 4.97
C ILE A 35 -0.24 -5.01 4.00
N ASN A 36 0.71 -5.96 4.07
CA ASN A 36 0.65 -7.17 3.25
C ASN A 36 -0.58 -8.04 3.57
N GLN A 37 -1.00 -8.10 4.83
CA GLN A 37 -2.20 -8.82 5.24
C GLN A 37 -3.45 -8.19 4.64
N GLU A 38 -3.61 -6.87 4.75
CA GLU A 38 -4.71 -6.13 4.12
C GLU A 38 -4.71 -6.35 2.59
N ARG A 39 -3.54 -6.25 1.96
CA ARG A 39 -3.36 -6.50 0.53
C ARG A 39 -3.84 -7.90 0.12
N ALA A 40 -3.43 -8.93 0.87
CA ALA A 40 -3.83 -10.31 0.61
C ALA A 40 -5.35 -10.53 0.76
N LYS A 41 -5.98 -9.84 1.73
CA LYS A 41 -7.43 -9.86 1.92
C LYS A 41 -8.17 -9.20 0.76
N LEU A 42 -7.70 -8.04 0.29
CA LEU A 42 -8.27 -7.36 -0.87
C LEU A 42 -8.14 -8.20 -2.15
N PHE A 43 -7.00 -8.86 -2.37
CA PHE A 43 -6.82 -9.83 -3.47
C PHE A 43 -7.81 -11.00 -3.41
N ALA A 44 -8.20 -11.42 -2.20
CA ALA A 44 -9.21 -12.45 -1.97
C ALA A 44 -10.66 -11.91 -1.98
N ASN A 45 -10.88 -10.64 -2.36
CA ASN A 45 -12.16 -9.94 -2.31
C ASN A 45 -12.78 -9.84 -0.90
N ASP A 46 -11.95 -9.86 0.15
CA ASP A 46 -12.36 -9.58 1.54
C ASP A 46 -12.11 -8.11 1.87
N PHE A 47 -13.18 -7.32 1.84
CA PHE A 47 -13.18 -5.88 2.11
C PHE A 47 -13.55 -5.53 3.55
N SER A 48 -13.72 -6.53 4.42
CA SER A 48 -14.07 -6.31 5.83
C SER A 48 -12.87 -5.93 6.70
N TYR A 49 -11.65 -6.01 6.15
CA TYR A 49 -10.43 -5.73 6.88
C TYR A 49 -10.34 -4.24 7.24
N SER A 50 -10.14 -3.97 8.52
CA SER A 50 -9.88 -2.62 9.03
C SER A 50 -8.44 -2.54 9.55
N GLN A 51 -7.71 -1.55 9.05
CA GLN A 51 -6.33 -1.31 9.43
C GLN A 51 -6.28 -0.53 10.76
N SER A 52 -5.23 -0.75 11.55
CA SER A 52 -5.01 0.09 12.74
C SER A 52 -4.74 1.55 12.35
N GLU A 53 -5.19 2.50 13.15
CA GLU A 53 -5.03 3.95 12.89
C GLU A 53 -3.55 4.35 12.72
N ILE A 54 -2.65 3.71 13.46
CA ILE A 54 -1.21 3.94 13.39
C ILE A 54 -0.68 3.54 12.01
N VAL A 55 -1.04 2.34 11.53
CA VAL A 55 -0.61 1.85 10.21
C VAL A 55 -1.26 2.68 9.09
N GLU A 56 -2.52 3.08 9.25
CA GLU A 56 -3.19 3.97 8.28
C GLU A 56 -2.49 5.32 8.16
N THR A 57 -2.02 5.87 9.29
CA THR A 57 -1.22 7.11 9.29
C THR A 57 0.08 6.91 8.52
N LYS A 58 0.76 5.78 8.68
CA LYS A 58 2.00 5.46 7.94
C LYS A 58 1.77 5.31 6.44
N ILE A 59 0.69 4.66 6.03
CA ILE A 59 0.28 4.56 4.62
C ILE A 59 0.09 5.96 4.02
N LYS A 60 -0.67 6.83 4.69
CA LYS A 60 -0.90 8.21 4.23
C LYS A 60 0.39 9.02 4.13
N MET A 61 1.30 8.87 5.09
CA MET A 61 2.62 9.51 5.06
C MET A 61 3.43 9.04 3.86
N ALA A 62 3.53 7.73 3.63
CA ALA A 62 4.26 7.16 2.50
C ALA A 62 3.69 7.64 1.15
N LEU A 63 2.36 7.63 0.98
CA LEU A 63 1.70 8.17 -0.22
C LEU A 63 1.95 9.68 -0.41
N SER A 64 2.05 10.43 0.68
CA SER A 64 2.39 11.86 0.63
C SER A 64 3.82 12.08 0.15
N GLU A 65 4.78 11.30 0.68
CA GLU A 65 6.18 11.35 0.26
C GLU A 65 6.36 10.91 -1.20
N ILE A 66 5.67 9.86 -1.66
CA ILE A 66 5.65 9.45 -3.07
C ILE A 66 5.24 10.63 -3.97
N ARG A 67 4.14 11.33 -3.62
CA ARG A 67 3.67 12.50 -4.39
C ARG A 67 4.63 13.67 -4.34
N LYS A 68 5.21 13.98 -3.18
CA LYS A 68 6.16 15.09 -3.03
C LYS A 68 7.44 14.87 -3.83
N ASN A 69 7.90 13.63 -3.90
CA ASN A 69 9.11 13.26 -4.63
C ASN A 69 8.85 13.00 -6.12
N ASP A 70 7.61 13.15 -6.59
CA ASP A 70 7.17 12.76 -7.94
C ASP A 70 7.67 11.36 -8.33
N TRP A 71 7.66 10.46 -7.34
CA TRP A 71 8.26 9.15 -7.51
C TRP A 71 7.32 8.24 -8.28
N HIS A 72 7.87 7.53 -9.26
CA HIS A 72 7.18 6.53 -10.03
C HIS A 72 7.93 5.21 -9.95
N PRO A 73 7.24 4.09 -9.70
CA PRO A 73 7.87 2.79 -9.71
C PRO A 73 8.44 2.53 -11.11
N LEU A 74 9.68 2.07 -11.21
CA LEU A 74 10.21 1.56 -12.47
C LEU A 74 9.33 0.37 -12.86
N ASN A 75 8.75 0.40 -14.07
CA ASN A 75 8.04 -0.73 -14.65
C ASN A 75 9.06 -1.86 -14.83
N THR A 76 9.08 -2.80 -13.88
CA THR A 76 9.81 -4.07 -13.99
C THR A 76 8.88 -5.15 -14.51
#